data_AF-A0A672K7N7-F1
#
_entry.id   AF-A0A672K7N7-F1
#
_cell.length_a   1.000
_cell.length_b   1.000
_cell.length_c   1.000
_cell.angle_alpha   90.00
_cell.angle_beta   90.00
_cell.angle_gamma   90.00
#
_symmetry.space_group_name_H-M   'P 1'
#
loop_
_entity.id
_entity.type
_entity.pdbx_description
1 polymer ?
#
loop_
_entity_poly.entity_id
_entity_poly.type
_entity_poly.pdbx_seq_one_letter_code
_entity_poly.pdbx_strand_id
1 'polypeptide(L)' 'HHSSVHVFLRKIAVAAASKPAVEITQQGESLSIQTSTSVRTTYVSFTVGESFNETTVDGRPCTVMLDC' A
#
# COMPACT_ATOMS: atom_id res chain seq x y z
N HIS A 1 3.56 -31.02 -17.82
CA HIS A 1 4.61 -30.00 -17.65
C HIS A 1 4.12 -28.57 -17.34
N HIS A 2 2.80 -28.27 -17.23
CA HIS A 2 2.31 -26.89 -17.05
C HIS A 2 2.03 -26.45 -15.58
N SER A 3 2.02 -27.39 -14.61
CA SER A 3 1.62 -27.10 -13.22
C SER A 3 2.72 -26.53 -12.33
N SER A 4 4.00 -26.77 -12.65
CA SER A 4 5.13 -26.41 -11.78
C SER A 4 5.46 -24.92 -11.81
N VAL A 5 5.27 -24.27 -12.95
CA VAL A 5 5.55 -22.82 -13.14
C VAL A 5 4.63 -21.96 -12.28
N HIS A 6 3.37 -22.36 -12.12
CA HIS A 6 2.39 -21.63 -11.31
C HIS A 6 2.75 -21.64 -9.81
N VAL A 7 3.23 -22.77 -9.29
CA VAL A 7 3.71 -22.87 -7.89
C VAL A 7 5.02 -22.11 -7.70
N PHE A 8 5.91 -22.13 -8.69
CA PHE A 8 7.18 -21.42 -8.63
C PHE A 8 7.02 -19.90 -8.60
N LEU A 9 6.14 -19.34 -9.45
CA LEU A 9 5.80 -17.92 -9.44
C LEU A 9 5.20 -17.48 -8.10
N ARG A 10 4.32 -18.30 -7.52
CA ARG A 10 3.77 -18.04 -6.18
C ARG A 10 4.85 -18.04 -5.10
N LYS A 11 5.78 -19.00 -5.13
CA LYS A 11 6.90 -19.06 -4.17
C LYS A 11 7.81 -17.84 -4.28
N ILE A 12 8.08 -17.35 -5.49
CA ILE A 12 8.86 -16.14 -5.71
C ILE A 12 8.11 -14.91 -5.19
N ALA A 13 6.82 -14.78 -5.49
CA ALA A 13 6.00 -13.67 -4.99
C ALA A 13 5.95 -13.64 -3.46
N VAL A 14 5.77 -14.80 -2.82
CA VAL A 14 5.78 -14.94 -1.35
C VAL A 14 7.16 -14.59 -0.78
N ALA A 15 8.25 -15.11 -1.36
CA ALA A 15 9.59 -14.80 -0.91
C ALA A 15 9.92 -13.30 -1.05
N ALA A 16 9.55 -12.70 -2.18
CA ALA A 16 9.76 -11.30 -2.46
C ALA A 16 8.96 -10.37 -1.53
N ALA A 17 7.73 -10.76 -1.17
CA ALA A 17 6.88 -10.02 -0.25
C ALA A 17 7.14 -10.33 1.24
N SER A 18 7.99 -11.32 1.57
CA SER A 18 8.12 -11.83 2.95
C SER A 18 8.87 -10.93 3.92
N LYS A 19 9.68 -9.97 3.42
CA LYS A 19 10.44 -9.02 4.24
C LYS A 19 10.35 -7.61 3.64
N PRO A 20 9.18 -6.97 3.73
CA PRO A 20 9.07 -5.57 3.34
C PRO A 20 9.86 -4.72 4.34
N ALA A 21 10.84 -3.97 3.86
CA ALA A 21 11.44 -2.88 4.61
C ALA A 21 10.46 -1.70 4.55
N VAL A 22 9.91 -1.32 5.69
CA VAL A 22 8.96 -0.21 5.80
C VAL A 22 9.66 0.96 6.47
N GLU A 23 9.71 2.09 5.78
CA GLU A 23 10.19 3.36 6.31
C GLU A 23 8.99 4.31 6.39
N ILE A 24 8.70 4.77 7.62
CA ILE A 24 7.62 5.73 7.88
C ILE A 24 8.29 7.06 8.22
N THR A 25 7.99 8.09 7.44
CA THR A 25 8.45 9.46 7.68
C THR A 25 7.25 10.36 7.93
N GLN A 26 7.34 11.18 8.97
CA GLN A 26 6.32 12.17 9.30
C GLN A 26 6.96 13.56 9.26
N GLN A 27 6.33 14.47 8.51
CA GLN A 27 6.70 15.88 8.43
C GLN A 27 5.46 16.72 8.75
N GLY A 28 5.33 17.13 10.02
CA GLY A 28 4.12 17.80 10.49
C GLY A 28 2.89 16.90 10.33
N GLU A 29 1.94 17.33 9.51
CA GLU A 29 0.70 16.60 9.19
C GLU A 29 0.88 15.63 8.01
N SER A 30 1.97 15.73 7.23
CA SER A 30 2.24 14.81 6.12
C SER A 30 2.93 13.53 6.62
N LEU A 31 2.31 12.39 6.38
CA LEU A 31 2.88 11.05 6.58
C LEU A 31 3.23 10.42 5.24
N SER A 32 4.42 9.83 5.16
CA SER A 32 4.90 9.07 4.01
C SER A 32 5.33 7.68 4.44
N ILE A 33 4.75 6.67 3.81
CA ILE A 33 5.06 5.26 4.01
C ILE A 33 5.74 4.76 2.74
N GLN A 34 7.03 4.44 2.87
CA GLN A 34 7.79 3.75 1.84
C GLN A 34 7.85 2.27 2.21
N THR A 35 7.31 1.41 1.35
CA THR A 35 7.41 -0.04 1.50
C THR A 35 8.29 -0.59 0.40
N SER A 36 9.46 -1.11 0.78
CA SER A 36 10.45 -1.68 -0.14
C SER A 36 10.47 -3.20 0.01
N THR A 37 10.14 -3.92 -1.06
CA THR A 37 10.27 -5.38 -1.14
C THR A 37 11.37 -5.74 -2.15
N SER A 38 11.82 -7.00 -2.18
CA SER A 38 12.87 -7.43 -3.13
C SER A 38 12.48 -7.28 -4.61
N VAL A 39 11.20 -7.09 -4.92
CA VAL A 39 10.67 -6.95 -6.29
C VAL A 39 10.10 -5.57 -6.59
N ARG A 40 9.70 -4.80 -5.58
CA ARG A 40 8.99 -3.54 -5.79
C ARG A 40 9.10 -2.62 -4.58
N THR A 41 9.36 -1.35 -4.84
CA THR A 41 9.19 -0.28 -3.85
C THR A 41 7.94 0.51 -4.18
N THR A 42 7.09 0.74 -3.18
CA THR A 42 5.88 1.55 -3.28
C THR A 42 5.96 2.70 -2.29
N TYR A 43 5.51 3.87 -2.73
CA TYR A 43 5.44 5.08 -1.92
C TYR A 43 3.98 5.47 -1.76
N VAL A 44 3.57 5.71 -0.52
CA VAL A 44 2.22 6.20 -0.18
C VAL A 44 2.39 7.40 0.72
N SER A 45 1.89 8.56 0.30
CA SER A 45 1.91 9.80 1.09
C SER A 45 0.49 10.30 1.33
N PHE A 46 0.19 10.68 2.57
CA PHE A 46 -1.10 11.24 2.96
C PHE A 46 -0.91 12.33 4.01
N THR A 47 -1.78 13.33 3.99
CA THR A 47 -1.83 14.37 5.03
C THR A 47 -2.90 13.98 6.05
N VAL A 48 -2.53 13.89 7.32
CA VAL A 48 -3.45 13.68 8.44
C VAL A 48 -4.37 14.89 8.54
N GLY A 49 -5.67 14.67 8.62
CA GLY A 49 -6.68 15.74 8.66
C GLY A 49 -7.15 16.25 7.29
N GLU A 50 -6.55 15.83 6.17
CA GLU A 50 -7.15 16.10 4.85
C GLU A 50 -8.27 15.09 4.55
N SER A 51 -9.48 15.61 4.42
CA SER A 51 -10.65 14.85 3.99
C SER A 51 -10.61 14.62 2.48
N PHE A 52 -10.64 13.36 2.05
CA PHE A 52 -10.86 13.03 0.64
C PHE A 52 -12.34 12.70 0.42
N ASN A 53 -12.93 13.32 -0.61
CA ASN A 53 -14.30 13.03 -1.03
C ASN A 53 -14.26 11.84 -1.97
N GLU A 54 -14.57 10.66 -1.45
CA GLU A 54 -14.76 9.46 -2.24
C GLU A 54 -16.25 9.36 -2.64
N THR A 55 -16.50 9.15 -3.93
CA THR A 55 -17.84 8.79 -4.39
C THR A 55 -17.95 7.28 -4.29
N THR A 56 -18.74 6.80 -3.33
CA THR A 56 -19.07 5.37 -3.24
C THR A 56 -19.66 4.89 -4.57
N VAL A 57 -19.53 3.60 -4.88
CA VAL A 57 -20.05 2.99 -6.12
C VAL A 57 -21.55 3.25 -6.36
N ASP A 58 -22.29 3.57 -5.30
CA ASP A 58 -23.71 3.94 -5.31
C ASP A 58 -23.99 5.45 -5.42
N GLY A 59 -22.95 6.27 -5.69
CA GLY A 59 -23.07 7.71 -5.93
C GLY A 59 -23.19 8.59 -4.69
N ARG A 60 -23.00 8.04 -3.48
CA ARG A 60 -23.08 8.84 -2.24
C ARG A 60 -21.74 9.47 -1.91
N PRO A 61 -21.70 10.77 -1.56
CA PRO A 61 -20.47 11.42 -1.11
C PRO A 61 -20.08 10.85 0.26
N CYS A 62 -18.90 10.25 0.34
CA CYS A 62 -18.29 9.80 1.58
C CYS A 62 -17.03 10.61 1.83
N THR A 63 -16.94 11.17 3.04
CA THR A 63 -15.76 11.86 3.52
C THR A 63 -14.97 10.90 4.38
N VAL A 64 -13.77 10.58 3.94
CA VAL A 64 -12.84 9.68 4.63
C VAL A 64 -11.72 10.54 5.18
N MET A 65 -11.51 10.42 6.49
CA MET A 65 -10.53 11.19 7.25
C MET A 65 -9.76 10.19 8.11
N LEU A 66 -8.43 10.26 8.06
CA LEU A 66 -7.56 9.51 8.95
C LEU A 66 -7.49 10.28 10.28
N ASP A 67 -8.19 9.77 11.29
CA ASP A 67 -8.07 10.21 12.69
C ASP A 67 -6.96 9.39 13.38
N CYS A 68 -6.18 10.02 14.25
CA CYS A 68 -5.01 9.43 14.91
C CYS A 68 -5.40 8.49 16.06
#